data_AF-A0A5C5YV44-F1
#
_entry.id   AF-A0A5C5YV44-F1
#
_cell.length_a   1.000
_cell.length_b   1.000
_cell.length_c   1.000
_cell.angle_alpha   90.00
_cell.angle_beta   90.00
_cell.angle_gamma   90.00
#
_symmetry.space_group_name_H-M   'P 1'
#
loop_
_entity.id
_entity.type
_entity.pdbx_description
1 polymer ?
#
loop_
_entity_poly.entity_id
_entity_poly.type
_entity_poly.pdbx_seq_one_letter_code
_entity_poly.pdbx_strand_id
1 'polypeptide(L)'
;MATHFGVAIGAGRDGELAGIRLVRMKPNGGFETIPTGEPTVKETAKDALMINVPIAAGGELTIDCTPNSMTFEATGVGAPKDWALELSWASSQKTAVKQVEPQAIKYQHNGFDYSLKCDCGSVQKRGESAIVITPSDTGVRFAF
;
A
#
# COMPACT_ATOMS: atom_id res chain seq x y z
N MET A 1 15.57 -2.79 17.12
CA MET A 1 14.18 -3.27 17.24
C MET A 1 13.53 -2.99 15.89
N ALA A 2 13.54 -3.97 14.99
CA ALA A 2 13.16 -3.77 13.59
C ALA A 2 11.66 -4.01 13.43
N THR A 3 10.91 -2.94 13.20
CA THR A 3 9.48 -2.99 12.86
C THR A 3 9.34 -3.75 11.54
N HIS A 4 8.74 -4.94 11.60
CA HIS A 4 8.50 -5.76 10.42
C HIS A 4 7.36 -5.15 9.59
N PHE A 5 7.66 -4.14 8.77
CA PHE A 5 6.86 -3.82 7.59
C PHE A 5 7.41 -4.63 6.42
N GLY A 6 6.94 -5.87 6.31
CA GLY A 6 7.14 -6.64 5.09
C GLY A 6 6.25 -6.07 3.98
N VAL A 7 6.84 -5.45 2.97
CA VAL A 7 6.18 -5.34 1.65
C VAL A 7 6.11 -6.76 1.10
N ALA A 8 5.05 -7.48 1.46
CA ALA A 8 4.79 -8.78 0.88
C ALA A 8 4.24 -8.58 -0.54
N ILE A 9 5.09 -8.78 -1.54
CA ILE A 9 4.64 -9.12 -2.89
C ILE A 9 4.34 -10.63 -2.86
N GLY A 10 3.14 -10.96 -2.36
CA GLY A 10 2.40 -12.21 -2.56
C GLY A 10 3.00 -13.53 -2.06
N ALA A 11 2.44 -14.07 -0.96
CA ALA A 11 2.13 -15.50 -0.83
C ALA A 11 1.12 -15.72 0.33
N GLY A 12 -0.16 -15.96 0.02
CA GLY A 12 -1.17 -16.38 1.00
C GLY A 12 -1.48 -17.88 0.86
N ARG A 13 -1.92 -18.52 1.96
CA ARG A 13 -2.51 -19.88 1.92
C ARG A 13 -3.88 -19.79 1.23
N ASP A 14 -4.19 -20.82 0.45
CA ASP A 14 -5.47 -21.02 -0.26
C ASP A 14 -5.69 -20.21 -1.56
N GLY A 15 -4.62 -19.65 -2.14
CA GLY A 15 -4.69 -18.93 -3.43
C GLY A 15 -5.20 -17.48 -3.33
N GLU A 16 -5.63 -17.04 -2.15
CA GLU A 16 -5.89 -15.62 -1.85
C GLU A 16 -4.59 -14.93 -1.44
N LEU A 17 -4.05 -14.08 -2.33
CA LEU A 17 -2.82 -13.33 -2.04
C LEU A 17 -3.09 -12.19 -1.06
N ALA A 18 -2.46 -12.26 0.11
CA ALA A 18 -2.33 -11.13 1.02
C ALA A 18 -1.15 -10.25 0.60
N GLY A 19 -1.29 -8.93 0.75
CA GLY A 19 -0.23 -7.97 0.40
C GLY A 19 -0.76 -6.64 -0.09
N ILE A 20 0.18 -5.80 -0.55
CA ILE A 20 -0.09 -4.50 -1.17
C ILE A 20 0.07 -4.66 -2.69
N ARG A 21 -0.88 -4.12 -3.45
CA ARG A 21 -0.86 -4.14 -4.92
C ARG A 21 -1.33 -2.83 -5.51
N LEU A 22 -0.76 -2.49 -6.67
CA LEU A 22 -1.21 -1.38 -7.48
C LEU A 22 -2.48 -1.77 -8.24
N VAL A 23 -3.53 -0.97 -8.13
CA VAL A 23 -4.82 -1.20 -8.80
C VAL A 23 -5.28 0.06 -9.53
N ARG A 24 -6.05 -0.11 -10.60
CA ARG A 24 -6.77 0.97 -11.28
C ARG A 24 -8.21 1.03 -10.77
N MET A 25 -8.65 2.21 -10.38
CA MET A 25 -10.05 2.50 -10.05
C MET A 25 -10.86 2.67 -11.33
N LYS A 26 -11.87 1.85 -11.53
CA LYS A 26 -12.78 1.97 -12.66
C LYS A 26 -13.89 2.99 -12.36
N PRO A 27 -14.45 3.68 -13.38
CA PRO A 27 -15.56 4.61 -13.19
C PRO A 27 -16.80 4.01 -12.52
N ASN A 28 -16.98 2.69 -12.58
CA ASN A 28 -18.08 1.97 -11.94
C ASN A 28 -17.81 1.63 -10.45
N GLY A 29 -16.72 2.13 -9.86
CA GLY A 29 -16.30 1.82 -8.49
C GLY A 29 -15.58 0.48 -8.34
N GLY A 30 -15.37 -0.25 -9.44
CA GLY A 30 -14.57 -1.48 -9.45
C GLY A 30 -13.07 -1.19 -9.42
N PHE A 31 -12.28 -2.24 -9.15
CA PHE A 31 -10.83 -2.18 -9.15
C PHE A 31 -10.25 -3.27 -10.04
N GLU A 32 -9.17 -2.96 -10.75
CA GLU A 32 -8.43 -3.91 -11.57
C GLU A 32 -6.95 -3.87 -11.21
N THR A 33 -6.35 -5.03 -10.97
CA THR A 33 -4.91 -5.12 -10.68
C THR A 33 -4.10 -4.60 -11.86
N ILE A 34 -3.16 -3.71 -11.58
CA ILE A 34 -2.19 -3.25 -12.57
C ILE A 34 -1.01 -4.23 -12.56
N PRO A 35 -0.69 -4.87 -13.69
CA PRO A 35 0.46 -5.76 -13.77
C PRO A 35 1.75 -4.99 -13.48
N THR A 36 2.57 -5.55 -12.60
CA THR A 36 3.85 -4.99 -12.17
C THR A 36 4.98 -5.99 -12.40
N GLY A 37 6.19 -5.47 -12.57
CA GLY A 37 7.41 -6.26 -12.66
C GLY A 37 8.01 -6.59 -11.30
N GLU A 38 9.21 -7.17 -11.32
CA GLU A 38 9.97 -7.47 -10.11
C GLU A 38 10.44 -6.17 -9.43
N PRO A 39 10.24 -6.02 -8.11
CA PRO A 39 10.71 -4.85 -7.39
C PRO A 39 12.23 -4.83 -7.31
N THR A 40 12.81 -3.63 -7.34
CA THR A 40 14.21 -3.41 -6.97
C THR A 40 14.26 -2.61 -5.67
N VAL A 41 15.25 -2.89 -4.83
CA VAL A 41 15.42 -2.22 -3.53
C VAL A 41 16.80 -1.60 -3.47
N LYS A 42 16.87 -0.35 -3.01
CA LYS A 42 18.12 0.38 -2.83
C LYS A 42 18.11 1.13 -1.51
N GLU A 43 19.20 1.04 -0.76
CA GLU A 43 19.46 1.95 0.36
C GLU A 43 19.82 3.34 -0.18
N THR A 44 19.08 4.36 0.24
CA THR A 44 19.29 5.76 -0.18
C THR A 44 20.00 6.59 0.89
N ALA A 45 19.90 6.18 2.15
CA ALA A 45 20.64 6.75 3.28
C ALA A 45 20.73 5.75 4.45
N LYS A 46 21.47 6.12 5.50
CA LYS A 46 21.53 5.38 6.77
C LYS A 46 20.16 5.43 7.46
N ASP A 47 19.31 4.43 7.22
CA ASP A 47 17.90 4.30 7.65
C ASP A 47 16.85 4.72 6.62
N ALA A 48 17.23 4.86 5.34
CA ALA A 48 16.27 5.09 4.25
C ALA A 48 16.46 4.08 3.11
N LEU A 49 15.34 3.58 2.60
CA LEU A 49 15.29 2.64 1.48
C LEU A 49 14.24 3.11 0.46
N MET A 50 14.56 2.90 -0.81
CA MET A 50 13.69 3.15 -1.94
C MET A 50 13.41 1.82 -2.62
N ILE A 51 12.13 1.55 -2.87
CA ILE A 51 11.66 0.37 -3.59
C ILE A 51 11.02 0.85 -4.90
N ASN A 52 11.52 0.35 -6.01
CA ASN A 52 11.01 0.69 -7.33
C ASN A 52 10.34 -0.53 -7.94
N VAL A 53 9.06 -0.39 -8.27
CA VAL A 53 8.22 -1.44 -8.85
C VAL A 53 7.85 -1.04 -10.28
N PRO A 54 8.38 -1.73 -11.31
CA PRO A 54 8.07 -1.40 -12.70
C PRO A 54 6.58 -1.62 -12.98
N ILE A 55 5.93 -0.69 -13.68
CA ILE A 55 4.58 -0.88 -14.20
C ILE A 55 4.69 -1.48 -15.60
N ALA A 56 4.01 -2.61 -15.86
CA ALA A 56 4.17 -3.33 -17.13
C ALA A 56 3.80 -2.51 -18.38
N ALA A 57 2.86 -1.56 -18.24
CA ALA A 57 2.47 -0.63 -19.29
C ALA A 57 3.47 0.55 -19.49
N GLY A 58 4.56 0.57 -18.72
CA GLY A 58 5.52 1.67 -18.65
C GLY A 58 5.30 2.53 -17.40
N GLY A 59 6.37 3.18 -16.94
CA GLY A 59 6.37 3.90 -15.67
C GLY A 59 6.73 3.02 -14.47
N GLU A 60 6.60 3.58 -13.29
CA GLU A 60 7.14 3.01 -12.05
C GLU A 60 6.29 3.43 -10.85
N LEU A 61 6.09 2.51 -9.90
CA LEU A 61 5.66 2.83 -8.55
C LEU A 61 6.90 2.89 -7.67
N THR A 62 7.20 4.06 -7.12
CA THR A 62 8.28 4.29 -6.16
C THR A 62 7.71 4.29 -4.75
N ILE A 63 8.36 3.55 -3.85
CA ILE A 63 8.06 3.51 -2.42
C ILE A 63 9.28 4.00 -1.67
N ASP A 64 9.18 5.19 -1.08
CA ASP A 64 10.25 5.75 -0.25
C ASP A 64 9.94 5.53 1.21
N CYS A 65 10.80 4.78 1.86
CA CYS A 65 10.71 4.43 3.27
C CYS A 65 11.82 5.16 4.02
N THR A 66 11.41 6.01 4.96
CA THR A 66 12.27 6.75 5.88
C THR A 66 11.85 6.44 7.32
N PRO A 67 12.64 6.85 8.34
CA PRO A 67 12.25 6.59 9.73
C PRO A 67 10.90 7.20 10.14
N ASN A 68 10.47 8.28 9.46
CA ASN A 68 9.30 9.07 9.86
C ASN A 68 8.13 8.94 8.88
N SER A 69 8.34 8.35 7.70
CA SER A 69 7.28 8.24 6.70
C SER A 69 7.54 7.16 5.66
N MET A 70 6.44 6.70 5.08
CA MET A 70 6.41 5.87 3.89
C MET A 70 5.57 6.58 2.81
N THR A 71 6.17 6.87 1.66
CA THR A 71 5.48 7.52 0.54
C THR A 71 5.38 6.59 -0.65
N PHE A 72 4.30 6.73 -1.43
CA PHE A 72 4.06 5.97 -2.65
C PHE A 72 3.71 6.94 -3.77
N GLU A 73 4.43 6.83 -4.88
CA GLU A 73 4.24 7.66 -6.06
C GLU A 73 4.27 6.79 -7.32
N ALA A 74 3.23 6.87 -8.15
CA ALA A 74 3.22 6.24 -9.46
C ALA A 74 3.54 7.30 -10.53
N THR A 75 4.63 7.10 -11.27
CA THR A 75 5.15 8.07 -12.25
C THR A 75 5.40 7.41 -13.62
N GLY A 76 5.55 8.25 -14.65
CA GLY A 76 5.80 7.80 -16.02
C GLY A 76 4.52 7.59 -16.85
N VAL A 77 4.71 7.39 -18.16
CA VAL A 77 3.62 7.44 -19.16
C VAL A 77 2.58 6.32 -19.03
N GLY A 78 2.96 5.17 -18.45
CA GLY A 78 2.04 4.04 -18.25
C GLY A 78 1.45 3.96 -16.84
N ALA A 79 1.80 4.90 -15.94
CA ALA A 79 1.14 5.03 -14.65
C ALA A 79 -0.27 5.64 -14.86
N PRO A 80 -1.36 4.91 -14.54
CA PRO A 80 -2.70 5.44 -14.67
C PRO A 80 -2.94 6.59 -13.70
N LYS A 81 -3.71 7.61 -14.11
CA LYS A 81 -4.09 8.73 -13.22
C LYS A 81 -5.04 8.30 -12.09
N ASP A 82 -5.79 7.24 -12.34
CA ASP A 82 -6.79 6.61 -11.48
C ASP A 82 -6.22 5.41 -10.70
N TRP A 83 -4.91 5.44 -10.40
CA TRP A 83 -4.28 4.40 -9.59
C TRP A 83 -4.68 4.50 -8.11
N ALA A 84 -4.60 3.37 -7.42
CA ALA A 84 -4.71 3.26 -5.97
C ALA A 84 -3.86 2.08 -5.47
N LEU A 85 -3.68 1.99 -4.15
CA LEU A 85 -3.13 0.81 -3.50
C LEU A 85 -4.27 -0.01 -2.90
N GLU A 86 -4.21 -1.31 -3.08
CA GLU A 86 -5.03 -2.25 -2.33
C GLU A 86 -4.15 -3.03 -1.36
N LEU A 87 -4.46 -2.93 -0.08
CA LEU A 87 -3.96 -3.80 0.98
C LEU A 87 -5.02 -4.86 1.26
N SER A 88 -4.76 -6.12 0.92
CA SER A 88 -5.68 -7.22 1.17
C SER A 88 -5.09 -8.32 2.03
N TRP A 89 -5.95 -9.07 2.70
CA TRP A 89 -5.62 -10.28 3.44
C TRP A 89 -6.59 -11.41 3.05
N ALA A 90 -6.20 -12.65 3.35
CA ALA A 90 -7.10 -13.78 3.13
C ALA A 90 -8.35 -13.64 4.01
N SER A 91 -9.51 -13.93 3.46
CA SER A 91 -10.82 -13.78 4.13
C SER A 91 -10.94 -14.62 5.41
N SER A 92 -10.19 -15.72 5.50
CA SER A 92 -10.10 -16.60 6.67
C SER A 92 -9.24 -16.06 7.81
N GLN A 93 -8.47 -14.98 7.58
CA GLN A 93 -7.53 -14.43 8.56
C GLN A 93 -8.15 -13.27 9.33
N LYS A 94 -7.96 -13.30 10.66
CA LYS A 94 -8.28 -12.14 11.51
C LYS A 94 -7.18 -11.10 11.36
N THR A 95 -7.57 -9.87 11.02
CA THR A 95 -6.66 -8.73 10.92
C THR A 95 -6.51 -8.01 12.27
N ALA A 96 -5.36 -7.36 12.46
CA ALA A 96 -5.11 -6.45 13.57
C ALA A 96 -5.87 -5.11 13.43
N VAL A 97 -6.38 -4.80 12.23
CA VAL A 97 -7.15 -3.60 11.94
C VAL A 97 -8.45 -3.60 12.75
N LYS A 98 -8.68 -2.53 13.51
CA LYS A 98 -9.88 -2.30 14.31
C LYS A 98 -10.85 -1.35 13.61
N GLN A 99 -10.32 -0.32 12.96
CA GLN A 99 -11.12 0.71 12.32
C GLN A 99 -10.35 1.33 11.16
N VAL A 100 -11.08 1.68 10.10
CA VAL A 100 -10.56 2.45 8.97
C VAL A 100 -11.31 3.78 8.96
N GLU A 101 -10.56 4.87 8.93
CA GLU A 101 -11.04 6.24 8.83
C GLU A 101 -10.43 6.87 7.56
N PRO A 102 -11.03 7.93 7.00
CA PRO A 102 -10.56 8.52 5.75
C PRO A 102 -9.07 8.88 5.70
N GLN A 103 -8.44 9.13 6.85
CA GLN A 103 -7.01 9.49 6.97
C GLN A 103 -6.25 8.63 7.99
N ALA A 104 -6.81 7.50 8.41
CA ALA A 104 -6.12 6.65 9.38
C ALA A 104 -6.55 5.19 9.34
N ILE A 105 -5.61 4.29 9.62
CA ILE A 105 -5.89 2.89 9.93
C ILE A 105 -5.57 2.67 11.41
N LYS A 106 -6.59 2.35 12.21
CA LYS A 106 -6.42 2.00 13.62
C LYS A 106 -6.26 0.50 13.73
N TYR A 107 -5.22 0.06 14.42
CA TYR A 107 -4.89 -1.36 14.57
C TYR A 107 -4.33 -1.63 15.96
N GLN A 108 -4.37 -2.89 16.38
CA GLN A 108 -3.85 -3.31 17.67
C GLN A 108 -2.69 -4.29 17.48
N HIS A 109 -1.57 -4.02 18.15
CA HIS A 109 -0.40 -4.88 18.14
C HIS A 109 0.14 -5.05 19.56
N ASN A 110 0.40 -6.30 19.97
CA ASN A 110 0.87 -6.64 21.32
C ASN A 110 0.06 -6.01 22.47
N GLY A 111 -1.26 -5.88 22.29
CA GLY A 111 -2.17 -5.30 23.29
C GLY A 111 -2.18 -3.76 23.35
N PHE A 112 -1.42 -3.09 22.48
CA PHE A 112 -1.44 -1.63 22.36
C PHE A 112 -2.17 -1.19 21.10
N ASP A 113 -2.91 -0.08 21.22
CA ASP A 113 -3.61 0.53 20.11
C ASP A 113 -2.70 1.51 19.38
N TYR A 114 -2.63 1.37 18.06
CA TYR A 114 -1.84 2.19 17.15
C TYR A 114 -2.72 2.82 16.10
N SER A 115 -2.24 3.94 15.55
CA SER A 115 -2.86 4.62 14.43
C SER A 115 -1.80 4.88 13.36
N LEU A 116 -2.00 4.30 12.18
CA LEU A 116 -1.26 4.63 10.98
C LEU A 116 -1.94 5.83 10.32
N LYS A 117 -1.32 6.99 10.36
CA LYS A 117 -1.86 8.22 9.77
C LYS A 117 -1.53 8.29 8.30
N CYS A 118 -2.55 8.55 7.47
CA CYS A 118 -2.40 8.91 6.07
C CYS A 118 -2.45 10.45 6.01
N ASP A 119 -1.31 11.09 5.82
CA ASP A 119 -1.25 12.56 5.74
C ASP A 119 -1.55 13.07 4.32
N CYS A 120 -1.45 12.17 3.35
CA CYS A 120 -1.60 12.46 1.93
C CYS A 120 -2.28 11.27 1.24
N GLY A 121 -3.40 11.53 0.57
CA GLY A 121 -4.28 10.50 0.02
C GLY A 121 -5.55 10.33 0.85
N SER A 122 -6.21 9.17 0.72
CA SER A 122 -7.35 8.79 1.55
C SER A 122 -7.46 7.27 1.67
N VAL A 123 -8.01 6.80 2.78
CA VAL A 123 -8.12 5.38 3.11
C VAL A 123 -9.58 4.97 3.24
N GLN A 124 -9.94 3.84 2.66
CA GLN A 124 -11.30 3.31 2.70
C GLN A 124 -11.31 1.79 2.86
N LYS A 125 -12.25 1.27 3.65
CA LYS A 125 -12.47 -0.18 3.76
C LYS A 125 -13.10 -0.68 2.45
N ARG A 126 -12.61 -1.80 1.93
CA ARG A 126 -13.15 -2.48 0.74
C ARG A 126 -13.57 -3.90 1.13
N GLY A 127 -14.85 -4.08 1.42
CA GLY A 127 -15.35 -5.36 1.96
C GLY A 127 -14.66 -5.72 3.28
N GLU A 128 -14.70 -6.99 3.69
CA GLU A 128 -14.14 -7.42 4.99
C GLU A 128 -12.64 -7.73 4.97
N SER A 129 -12.05 -7.88 3.78
CA SER A 129 -10.70 -8.41 3.60
C SER A 129 -9.73 -7.47 2.87
N ALA A 130 -10.12 -6.21 2.65
CA ALA A 130 -9.25 -5.25 1.99
C ALA A 130 -9.45 -3.79 2.47
N ILE A 131 -8.40 -3.01 2.25
CA ILE A 131 -8.37 -1.56 2.38
C ILE A 131 -7.84 -1.00 1.06
N VAL A 132 -8.50 0.05 0.57
CA VAL A 132 -8.04 0.83 -0.58
C VAL A 132 -7.47 2.14 -0.08
N ILE A 133 -6.33 2.53 -0.64
CA ILE A 133 -5.67 3.80 -0.38
C ILE A 133 -5.57 4.54 -1.71
N THR A 134 -6.33 5.62 -1.81
CA THR A 134 -6.39 6.46 -3.02
C THR A 134 -5.38 7.61 -2.86
N PRO A 135 -4.52 7.86 -3.86
CA PRO A 135 -3.56 8.96 -3.82
C PRO A 135 -4.25 10.32 -3.85
N SER A 136 -3.54 11.32 -3.37
CA SER A 136 -3.80 12.71 -3.76
C SER A 136 -3.00 13.05 -5.03
N ASP A 137 -3.00 14.32 -5.43
CA ASP A 137 -2.19 14.80 -6.55
C ASP A 137 -0.68 14.54 -6.36
N THR A 138 -0.21 14.40 -5.13
CA THR A 138 1.20 14.16 -4.79
C THR A 138 1.48 12.72 -4.33
N GLY A 139 0.56 11.79 -4.59
CA GLY A 139 0.69 10.39 -4.18
C GLY A 139 0.09 10.08 -2.81
N VAL A 140 0.63 9.06 -2.13
CA VAL A 140 0.21 8.60 -0.80
C VAL A 140 1.34 8.81 0.19
N ARG A 141 1.04 9.26 1.42
CA ARG A 141 2.02 9.35 2.51
C ARG A 141 1.43 8.84 3.81
N PHE A 142 2.11 7.87 4.40
CA PHE A 142 1.92 7.50 5.79
C PHE A 142 3.01 8.11 6.66
N ALA A 143 2.62 8.63 7.84
CA ALA A 143 3.55 9.15 8.84
C ALA A 143 3.54 8.28 10.11
N PHE A 144 4.71 8.17 10.74
CA PHE A 144 4.95 7.38 11.95
C PHE A 144 5.49 8.25 13.09
#